data_AF-A0A928GMI8-F1
#
_entry.id   AF-A0A928GMI8-F1
#
_cell.length_a   1.000
_cell.length_b   1.000
_cell.length_c   1.000
_cell.angle_alpha   90.00
_cell.angle_beta   90.00
_cell.angle_gamma   90.00
#
_symmetry.space_group_name_H-M   'P 1'
#
loop_
_entity.id
_entity.type
_entity.pdbx_description
1 polymer ?
#
loop_
_entity_poly.entity_id
_entity_poly.type
_entity_poly.pdbx_seq_one_letter_code
_entity_poly.pdbx_strand_id
1 'polypeptide(L)'
;MGIESILGIAGSIITIAAFVGFKCDLVLRFKKRPIGELYEDLLDKQITDKQRRKILRRLNNYPEINKRIKDEYIEHFTLGKLGRETLFHDICNKNDIEPTPALIKDVVGYNMSSNTTKMENLKQYTKEELHKDSLVSSVEKETSDNTLKSFKEQTVYMSEMLMTKFPDACNRLIGILEKHSVKYAFLKGTNDIWCRDYMPIQTESGKFIQFQYNPSYLKGNKDWEESRSDVEKVCRMNNIHAQRSDINLDGGNVLICEGRAILSDRIFSENPEKTRQELIDELSKLLECEIIIIKALNSKDEDFTGHADGMVRFVNKNTILGNRLVDDYKYIQDDRRKIIEKYNLKYIDVPFFTTVNRDSAIGIYLNYLEVNDLIVVPVFGRDEDKQAVDIIQKAFPNKVIETINYDEVALEGGLLNCTTWVIK
;
A
#
# COMPACT_ATOMS: atom_id res chain seq x y z
N MET A 1 71.30 32.06 -39.74
CA MET A 1 70.23 32.56 -38.86
C MET A 1 69.94 31.46 -37.86
N GLY A 2 70.16 31.78 -36.59
CA GLY A 2 70.40 30.81 -35.52
C GLY A 2 69.15 30.08 -35.04
N ILE A 3 69.41 29.02 -34.29
CA ILE A 3 68.48 28.01 -33.76
C ILE A 3 67.50 28.58 -32.69
N GLU A 4 67.40 29.90 -32.54
CA GLU A 4 66.66 30.53 -31.43
C GLU A 4 65.18 30.86 -31.72
N SER A 5 64.64 30.58 -32.91
CA SER A 5 63.25 30.98 -33.25
C SER A 5 62.22 29.84 -33.33
N ILE A 6 62.56 28.63 -32.86
CA ILE A 6 61.61 27.50 -32.75
C ILE A 6 61.28 27.16 -31.28
N LEU A 7 62.06 27.65 -30.31
CA LEU A 7 61.83 27.39 -28.88
C LEU A 7 60.76 28.30 -28.24
N GLY A 8 60.35 29.39 -28.90
CA GLY A 8 59.37 30.36 -28.35
C GLY A 8 57.88 29.99 -28.54
N ILE A 9 57.54 29.04 -29.42
CA ILE A 9 56.14 28.66 -29.68
C ILE A 9 55.81 27.28 -29.08
N ALA A 10 56.81 26.41 -28.87
CA ALA A 10 56.62 25.15 -28.17
C ALA A 10 56.40 25.35 -26.65
N GLY A 11 56.99 26.37 -26.03
CA GLY A 11 56.83 26.68 -24.61
C GLY A 11 55.42 27.19 -24.24
N SER A 12 54.77 27.94 -25.13
CA SER A 12 53.44 28.51 -24.86
C SER A 12 52.30 27.50 -25.05
N ILE A 13 52.46 26.54 -25.98
CA ILE A 13 51.46 25.49 -26.20
C ILE A 13 51.56 24.40 -25.13
N ILE A 14 52.76 24.05 -24.66
CA ILE A 14 52.94 23.08 -23.57
C ILE A 14 52.46 23.66 -22.22
N THR A 15 52.65 24.96 -21.98
CA THR A 15 52.16 25.60 -20.75
C THR A 15 50.63 25.75 -20.75
N ILE A 16 49.99 26.04 -21.90
CA ILE A 16 48.53 26.10 -22.01
C ILE A 16 47.92 24.69 -22.01
N ALA A 17 48.52 23.69 -22.65
CA ALA A 17 48.05 22.30 -22.62
C ALA A 17 48.22 21.66 -21.23
N ALA A 18 49.29 21.99 -20.50
CA ALA A 18 49.47 21.58 -19.11
C ALA A 18 48.53 22.34 -18.17
N PHE A 19 48.24 23.62 -18.39
CA PHE A 19 47.32 24.40 -17.54
C PHE A 19 45.84 24.07 -17.81
N VAL A 20 45.48 23.74 -19.05
CA VAL A 20 44.15 23.24 -19.44
C VAL A 20 44.00 21.76 -19.06
N GLY A 21 45.04 20.94 -19.21
CA GLY A 21 45.06 19.55 -18.75
C GLY A 21 45.02 19.43 -17.23
N PHE A 22 45.72 20.31 -16.51
CA PHE A 22 45.68 20.38 -15.05
C PHE A 22 44.37 20.99 -14.55
N LYS A 23 43.80 22.00 -15.23
CA LYS A 23 42.44 22.48 -14.91
C LYS A 23 41.37 21.44 -15.24
N CYS A 24 41.49 20.66 -16.31
CA CYS A 24 40.57 19.57 -16.61
C CYS A 24 40.73 18.41 -15.63
N ASP A 25 41.95 18.03 -15.22
CA ASP A 25 42.15 16.99 -14.20
C ASP A 25 41.73 17.48 -12.79
N LEU A 26 41.91 18.76 -12.46
CA LEU A 26 41.40 19.34 -11.21
C LEU A 26 39.87 19.48 -11.23
N VAL A 27 39.27 19.93 -12.34
CA VAL A 27 37.80 20.06 -12.50
C VAL A 27 37.13 18.69 -12.57
N LEU A 28 37.79 17.66 -13.09
CA LEU A 28 37.33 16.26 -13.03
C LEU A 28 37.54 15.64 -11.64
N ARG A 29 38.57 16.05 -10.87
CA ARG A 29 38.75 15.66 -9.45
C ARG A 29 37.77 16.32 -8.48
N PHE A 30 37.04 17.36 -8.90
CA PHE A 30 36.06 18.06 -8.05
C PHE A 30 34.59 17.84 -8.42
N LYS A 31 34.27 16.99 -9.41
CA LYS A 31 32.92 16.44 -9.49
C LYS A 31 32.78 15.34 -8.44
N LYS A 32 32.08 15.63 -7.35
CA LYS A 32 31.60 14.61 -6.41
C LYS A 32 30.91 13.51 -7.24
N ARG A 33 31.34 12.25 -7.07
CA ARG A 33 30.69 11.11 -7.74
C ARG A 33 29.19 11.13 -7.39
N PRO A 34 28.28 10.77 -8.31
CA PRO A 34 26.86 10.65 -7.99
C PRO A 34 26.65 9.79 -6.74
N ILE A 35 25.67 10.14 -5.89
CA ILE A 35 25.34 9.35 -4.69
C ILE A 35 25.06 7.89 -5.06
N GLY A 36 24.31 7.64 -6.14
CA GLY A 36 23.96 6.29 -6.60
C GLY A 36 25.15 5.40 -6.94
N GLU A 37 26.29 5.98 -7.38
CA GLU A 37 27.53 5.22 -7.60
C GLU A 37 28.19 4.83 -6.27
N LEU A 38 28.11 5.67 -5.23
CA LEU A 38 28.61 5.32 -3.91
C LEU A 38 27.77 4.18 -3.30
N TYR A 39 26.49 4.11 -3.60
CA TYR A 39 25.63 2.99 -3.22
C TYR A 39 26.02 1.69 -3.95
N GLU A 40 26.40 1.73 -5.23
CA GLU A 40 26.95 0.54 -5.92
C GLU A 40 28.24 0.07 -5.27
N ASP A 41 29.15 1.00 -4.98
CA ASP A 41 30.40 0.65 -4.32
C ASP A 41 30.13 -0.03 -2.96
N LEU A 42 29.10 0.40 -2.21
CA LEU A 42 28.74 -0.24 -0.94
C LEU A 42 28.27 -1.69 -1.13
N LEU A 43 27.58 -1.99 -2.23
CA LEU A 43 27.05 -3.31 -2.56
C LEU A 43 28.08 -4.24 -3.21
N ASP A 44 29.19 -3.71 -3.69
CA ASP A 44 30.25 -4.48 -4.33
C ASP A 44 30.80 -5.54 -3.37
N LYS A 45 30.60 -6.82 -3.70
CA LYS A 45 31.04 -7.96 -2.89
C LYS A 45 32.57 -8.11 -2.84
N GLN A 46 33.31 -7.44 -3.72
CA GLN A 46 34.76 -7.51 -3.79
C GLN A 46 35.47 -6.58 -2.79
N ILE A 47 34.76 -5.60 -2.21
CA ILE A 47 35.35 -4.68 -1.23
C ILE A 47 35.13 -5.14 0.21
N THR A 48 36.05 -4.74 1.10
CA THR A 48 36.02 -5.03 2.53
C THR A 48 35.11 -4.08 3.29
N ASP A 49 34.65 -4.47 4.49
CA ASP A 49 33.87 -3.56 5.34
C ASP A 49 34.66 -2.30 5.70
N LYS A 50 35.99 -2.40 5.87
CA LYS A 50 36.86 -1.23 6.07
C LYS A 50 36.77 -0.23 4.89
N GLN A 51 36.61 -0.70 3.66
CA GLN A 51 36.38 0.15 2.48
C GLN A 51 34.95 0.70 2.47
N ARG A 52 33.93 -0.10 2.81
CA ARG A 52 32.54 0.37 2.94
C ARG A 52 32.39 1.50 3.95
N ARG A 53 33.07 1.41 5.11
CA ARG A 53 33.08 2.50 6.11
C ARG A 53 33.68 3.80 5.56
N LYS A 54 34.70 3.72 4.70
CA LYS A 54 35.24 4.91 4.01
C LYS A 54 34.23 5.50 3.02
N ILE A 55 33.48 4.65 2.31
CA ILE A 55 32.43 5.08 1.39
C ILE A 55 31.28 5.73 2.17
N LEU A 56 30.83 5.17 3.31
CA LEU A 56 29.84 5.78 4.17
C LEU A 56 30.28 7.14 4.72
N ARG A 57 31.54 7.29 5.15
CA ARG A 57 32.09 8.60 5.55
C ARG A 57 32.09 9.61 4.40
N ARG A 58 32.34 9.14 3.17
CA ARG A 58 32.27 10.00 1.97
C ARG A 58 30.83 10.40 1.67
N LEU A 59 29.90 9.44 1.70
CA LEU A 59 28.46 9.65 1.53
C LEU A 59 27.91 10.64 2.57
N ASN A 60 28.40 10.59 3.81
CA ASN A 60 27.98 11.50 4.87
C ASN A 60 28.32 12.99 4.62
N ASN A 61 29.22 13.28 3.67
CA ASN A 61 29.59 14.64 3.26
C ASN A 61 28.81 15.16 2.05
N TYR A 62 27.75 14.46 1.62
CA TYR A 62 26.87 14.91 0.54
C TYR A 62 25.77 15.82 1.08
N PRO A 63 25.39 16.90 0.35
CA PRO A 63 24.35 17.83 0.80
C PRO A 63 23.02 17.19 1.16
N GLU A 64 22.65 16.12 0.47
CA GLU A 64 21.39 15.38 0.62
C GLU A 64 21.37 14.55 1.92
N ILE A 65 22.55 14.19 2.44
CA ILE A 65 22.74 13.40 3.66
C ILE A 65 23.17 14.29 4.84
N ASN A 66 23.94 15.34 4.57
CA ASN A 66 24.35 16.42 5.47
C ASN A 66 24.80 15.97 6.87
N LYS A 67 25.81 15.08 6.93
CA LYS A 67 26.41 14.56 8.17
C LYS A 67 25.45 13.81 9.11
N ARG A 68 24.29 13.36 8.61
CA ARG A 68 23.29 12.67 9.44
C ARG A 68 23.57 11.19 9.67
N ILE A 69 24.46 10.55 8.89
CA ILE A 69 24.89 9.18 9.18
C ILE A 69 25.71 9.19 10.46
N LYS A 70 25.20 8.51 11.51
CA LYS A 70 25.80 8.41 12.84
C LYS A 70 27.12 7.66 12.75
N ASP A 71 28.14 8.11 13.48
CA ASP A 71 29.46 7.44 13.51
C ASP A 71 29.35 5.99 14.01
N GLU A 72 28.47 5.73 14.97
CA GLU A 72 28.17 4.38 15.47
C GLU A 72 27.68 3.44 14.36
N TYR A 73 26.81 3.94 13.47
CA TYR A 73 26.34 3.17 12.31
C TYR A 73 27.48 2.86 11.35
N ILE A 74 28.35 3.85 11.07
CA ILE A 74 29.52 3.68 10.21
C ILE A 74 30.48 2.65 10.81
N GLU A 75 30.73 2.67 12.11
CA GLU A 75 31.70 1.78 12.76
C GLU A 75 31.26 0.32 12.80
N HIS A 76 29.96 0.07 12.93
CA HIS A 76 29.38 -1.27 13.02
C HIS A 76 28.73 -1.77 11.73
N PHE A 77 28.85 -1.01 10.63
CA PHE A 77 28.25 -1.38 9.36
C PHE A 77 28.80 -2.72 8.84
N THR A 78 27.86 -3.60 8.43
CA THR A 78 28.11 -4.87 7.71
C THR A 78 27.09 -5.00 6.58
N LEU A 79 27.52 -5.46 5.40
CA LEU A 79 26.67 -5.43 4.18
C LEU A 79 25.48 -6.41 4.22
N GLY A 80 25.53 -7.47 5.02
CA GLY A 80 24.47 -8.48 5.08
C GLY A 80 24.07 -9.04 3.70
N LYS A 81 22.79 -9.42 3.53
CA LYS A 81 22.15 -9.73 2.23
C LYS A 81 21.26 -8.56 1.78
N LEU A 82 21.81 -7.35 1.74
CA LEU A 82 21.04 -6.16 1.38
C LEU A 82 21.15 -5.86 -0.12
N GLY A 83 20.01 -5.63 -0.77
CA GLY A 83 19.95 -4.99 -2.09
C GLY A 83 20.18 -3.48 -1.98
N ARG A 84 20.26 -2.78 -3.10
CA ARG A 84 20.50 -1.33 -3.15
C ARG A 84 19.47 -0.54 -2.36
N GLU A 85 18.21 -0.91 -2.55
CA GLU A 85 17.04 -0.29 -1.95
C GLU A 85 17.00 -0.61 -0.45
N THR A 86 17.28 -1.86 -0.07
CA THR A 86 17.32 -2.26 1.35
C THR A 86 18.45 -1.55 2.10
N LEU A 87 19.60 -1.37 1.45
CA LEU A 87 20.73 -0.61 2.01
C LEU A 87 20.38 0.88 2.17
N PHE A 88 19.69 1.47 1.18
CA PHE A 88 19.19 2.84 1.28
C PHE A 88 18.23 3.01 2.46
N HIS A 89 17.25 2.11 2.59
CA HIS A 89 16.33 2.11 3.73
C HIS A 89 17.05 1.90 5.07
N ASP A 90 18.02 0.98 5.16
CA ASP A 90 18.77 0.74 6.39
C ASP A 90 19.55 1.99 6.83
N ILE A 91 20.22 2.67 5.88
CA ILE A 91 20.93 3.93 6.12
C ILE A 91 19.94 5.01 6.57
N CYS A 92 18.81 5.17 5.89
CA CYS A 92 17.82 6.19 6.25
C CYS A 92 17.22 5.94 7.64
N ASN A 93 16.77 4.72 7.90
CA ASN A 93 16.07 4.34 9.14
C ASN A 93 16.96 4.42 10.37
N LYS A 94 18.19 3.90 10.29
CA LYS A 94 19.09 3.87 11.47
C LYS A 94 19.73 5.23 11.78
N ASN A 95 19.71 6.15 10.83
CA ASN A 95 20.37 7.45 10.94
C ASN A 95 19.41 8.65 10.95
N ASP A 96 18.10 8.41 11.07
CA ASP A 96 17.07 9.48 11.09
C ASP A 96 17.15 10.42 9.87
N ILE A 97 17.40 9.84 8.69
CA ILE A 97 17.48 10.56 7.41
C ILE A 97 16.17 10.39 6.66
N GLU A 98 15.47 11.49 6.45
CA GLU A 98 14.25 11.53 5.65
C GLU A 98 14.57 11.25 4.16
N PRO A 99 13.96 10.22 3.54
CA PRO A 99 14.19 9.89 2.14
C PRO A 99 13.43 10.87 1.23
N THR A 100 14.03 12.04 0.97
CA THR A 100 13.44 13.02 0.06
C THR A 100 13.35 12.48 -1.37
N PRO A 101 12.38 12.92 -2.21
CA PRO A 101 12.27 12.49 -3.60
C PRO A 101 13.54 12.69 -4.43
N ALA A 102 14.30 13.76 -4.17
CA ALA A 102 15.60 14.01 -4.80
C ALA A 102 16.64 12.95 -4.43
N LEU A 103 16.73 12.62 -3.13
CA LEU A 103 17.64 11.59 -2.64
C LEU A 103 17.28 10.20 -3.15
N ILE A 104 15.99 9.86 -3.22
CA ILE A 104 15.51 8.59 -3.80
C ILE A 104 15.94 8.48 -5.27
N LYS A 105 15.69 9.53 -6.05
CA LYS A 105 16.08 9.57 -7.47
C LYS A 105 17.59 9.42 -7.66
N ASP A 106 18.38 10.09 -6.83
CA ASP A 106 19.84 10.08 -6.92
C ASP A 106 20.48 8.74 -6.50
N VAL A 107 19.78 7.94 -5.68
CA VAL A 107 20.26 6.63 -5.19
C VAL A 107 19.74 5.48 -6.05
N VAL A 108 18.45 5.50 -6.41
CA VAL A 108 17.73 4.36 -7.00
C VAL A 108 17.57 4.51 -8.53
N GLY A 109 17.76 5.71 -9.08
CA GLY A 109 17.95 5.93 -10.52
C GLY A 109 16.69 6.17 -11.36
N TYR A 110 15.50 6.27 -10.76
CA TYR A 110 14.26 6.65 -11.45
C TYR A 110 13.31 7.43 -10.54
N ASN A 111 12.39 8.22 -11.13
CA ASN A 111 11.18 8.68 -10.42
C ASN A 111 10.23 7.48 -10.34
N MET A 112 9.62 7.21 -9.18
CA MET A 112 8.58 6.19 -8.96
C MET A 112 7.26 6.55 -9.68
N SER A 113 7.33 6.74 -11.00
CA SER A 113 6.22 6.86 -11.93
C SER A 113 6.76 6.64 -13.34
N SER A 114 7.11 5.39 -13.65
CA SER A 114 7.17 4.79 -15.00
C SER A 114 8.02 3.52 -14.96
N ASN A 115 7.36 2.35 -15.00
CA ASN A 115 7.42 1.49 -16.18
C ASN A 115 6.79 0.12 -15.91
N THR A 116 5.74 -0.12 -16.69
CA THR A 116 4.95 -1.33 -16.91
C THR A 116 5.76 -2.42 -17.64
N THR A 117 6.99 -2.71 -17.22
CA THR A 117 7.81 -3.72 -17.90
C THR A 117 8.76 -4.44 -16.95
N LYS A 118 8.16 -5.15 -15.99
CA LYS A 118 8.81 -6.27 -15.29
C LYS A 118 7.82 -7.34 -14.80
N MET A 119 6.62 -7.37 -15.38
CA MET A 119 5.58 -8.37 -15.06
C MET A 119 5.66 -9.64 -15.94
N GLU A 120 6.59 -9.70 -16.91
CA GLU A 120 6.82 -10.89 -17.74
C GLU A 120 7.97 -11.78 -17.25
N ASN A 121 8.82 -11.32 -16.34
CA ASN A 121 9.95 -12.11 -15.81
C ASN A 121 9.67 -12.80 -14.46
N LEU A 122 8.41 -12.81 -14.01
CA LEU A 122 7.98 -13.54 -12.80
C LEU A 122 7.08 -14.76 -13.09
N LYS A 123 6.76 -15.04 -14.37
CA LYS A 123 5.97 -16.22 -14.77
C LYS A 123 6.77 -17.53 -14.89
N GLN A 124 8.02 -17.57 -14.40
CA GLN A 124 8.91 -18.74 -14.58
C GLN A 124 9.35 -19.43 -13.27
N TYR A 125 8.73 -19.13 -12.14
CA TYR A 125 8.92 -19.86 -10.88
C TYR A 125 7.57 -20.15 -10.22
N THR A 126 6.79 -21.05 -10.83
CA THR A 126 5.71 -21.82 -10.18
C THR A 126 5.22 -22.89 -11.17
N LYS A 127 6.09 -23.84 -11.48
CA LYS A 127 5.72 -25.15 -12.00
C LYS A 127 6.74 -26.11 -11.40
N GLU A 128 6.25 -27.16 -10.75
CA GLU A 128 6.95 -28.05 -9.80
C GLU A 128 6.90 -27.41 -8.39
N GLU A 129 6.02 -27.80 -7.46
CA GLU A 129 5.69 -29.15 -7.02
C GLU A 129 4.20 -29.26 -6.63
N LEU A 130 3.48 -30.18 -7.28
CA LEU A 130 2.20 -30.70 -6.83
C LEU A 130 2.36 -32.22 -6.74
N HIS A 131 2.53 -32.76 -5.53
CA HIS A 131 1.87 -34.00 -5.13
C HIS A 131 1.96 -34.28 -3.63
N LYS A 132 0.76 -34.50 -3.08
CA LYS A 132 0.39 -35.41 -1.96
C LYS A 132 0.95 -35.09 -0.57
N ASP A 133 0.06 -34.78 0.38
CA ASP A 133 -0.68 -35.83 1.08
C ASP A 133 -1.93 -35.30 1.78
N SER A 134 -2.96 -36.15 1.74
CA SER A 134 -4.18 -36.09 2.53
C SER A 134 -3.90 -36.38 3.99
N LEU A 135 -4.62 -35.74 4.92
CA LEU A 135 -5.07 -36.39 6.16
C LEU A 135 -6.31 -35.69 6.69
N VAL A 136 -7.41 -36.46 6.66
CA VAL A 136 -8.70 -36.16 7.26
C VAL A 136 -8.61 -36.44 8.77
N SER A 137 -9.08 -35.54 9.61
CA SER A 137 -9.57 -35.91 10.94
C SER A 137 -10.89 -35.20 11.22
N SER A 138 -11.96 -35.99 11.15
CA SER A 138 -13.28 -35.71 11.67
C SER A 138 -13.25 -35.47 13.18
N VAL A 139 -13.82 -34.36 13.64
CA VAL A 139 -14.30 -34.22 15.02
C VAL A 139 -15.75 -33.73 14.96
N GLU A 140 -16.58 -34.43 15.70
CA GLU A 140 -18.03 -34.41 15.67
C GLU A 140 -18.62 -33.08 16.18
N LYS A 141 -19.75 -32.71 15.58
CA LYS A 141 -20.60 -31.57 15.96
C LYS A 141 -21.33 -31.88 17.26
N GLU A 142 -21.16 -31.03 18.27
CA GLU A 142 -22.21 -30.79 19.27
C GLU A 142 -23.07 -29.59 18.82
N THR A 143 -24.33 -29.89 18.57
CA THR A 143 -25.37 -28.91 18.24
C THR A 143 -25.88 -28.26 19.52
N SER A 144 -25.55 -26.98 19.73
CA SER A 144 -26.31 -26.12 20.63
C SER A 144 -27.19 -25.17 19.81
N ASP A 145 -28.48 -25.47 19.85
CA ASP A 145 -29.58 -24.63 19.38
C ASP A 145 -29.45 -23.22 19.97
N ASN A 146 -29.31 -22.21 19.11
CA ASN A 146 -29.32 -20.82 19.51
C ASN A 146 -30.05 -20.00 18.46
N THR A 147 -31.37 -19.91 18.66
CA THR A 147 -32.24 -18.77 18.33
C THR A 147 -31.75 -17.90 17.17
N LEU A 148 -32.26 -18.18 15.96
CA LEU A 148 -32.08 -17.36 14.77
C LEU A 148 -32.38 -15.89 15.10
N LYS A 149 -31.34 -15.09 15.34
CA LYS A 149 -31.44 -13.66 15.10
C LYS A 149 -31.62 -13.53 13.59
N SER A 150 -32.79 -13.04 13.19
CA SER A 150 -33.09 -12.63 11.81
C SER A 150 -32.12 -11.52 11.39
N PHE A 151 -30.91 -11.87 10.99
CA PHE A 151 -30.02 -10.98 10.27
C PHE A 151 -30.59 -10.78 8.88
N LYS A 152 -30.70 -9.53 8.44
CA LYS A 152 -31.03 -9.22 7.04
C LYS A 152 -29.96 -9.88 6.18
N GLU A 153 -30.40 -10.73 5.26
CA GLU A 153 -29.53 -11.52 4.39
C GLU A 153 -28.71 -10.59 3.49
N GLN A 154 -27.38 -10.58 3.67
CA GLN A 154 -26.50 -9.72 2.89
C GLN A 154 -26.17 -10.34 1.51
N THR A 155 -25.96 -9.48 0.51
CA THR A 155 -25.53 -9.87 -0.84
C THR A 155 -24.18 -9.25 -1.18
N VAL A 156 -23.29 -10.03 -1.77
CA VAL A 156 -21.98 -9.59 -2.27
C VAL A 156 -22.07 -9.21 -3.74
N TYR A 157 -21.76 -7.97 -4.06
CA TYR A 157 -21.64 -7.49 -5.44
C TYR A 157 -20.17 -7.42 -5.83
N MET A 158 -19.88 -7.88 -7.05
CA MET A 158 -18.57 -7.78 -7.69
C MET A 158 -18.71 -7.08 -9.04
N SER A 159 -17.66 -6.42 -9.51
CA SER A 159 -17.62 -5.92 -10.89
C SER A 159 -17.65 -7.07 -11.91
N GLU A 160 -18.39 -6.94 -13.02
CA GLU A 160 -18.35 -7.92 -14.12
C GLU A 160 -16.95 -8.06 -14.73
N MET A 161 -16.11 -7.03 -14.57
CA MET A 161 -14.73 -7.07 -15.01
C MET A 161 -13.84 -7.98 -14.17
N LEU A 162 -14.23 -8.31 -12.94
CA LEU A 162 -13.46 -9.23 -12.10
C LEU A 162 -13.41 -10.62 -12.73
N MET A 163 -14.55 -11.12 -13.21
CA MET A 163 -14.64 -12.40 -13.93
C MET A 163 -13.85 -12.39 -15.24
N THR A 164 -13.74 -11.23 -15.88
CA THR A 164 -13.08 -11.10 -17.20
C THR A 164 -11.56 -10.94 -17.07
N LYS A 165 -11.09 -10.15 -16.09
CA LYS A 165 -9.66 -9.89 -15.86
C LYS A 165 -9.00 -10.96 -14.99
N PHE A 166 -9.72 -11.48 -13.99
CA PHE A 166 -9.21 -12.44 -12.99
C PHE A 166 -10.19 -13.60 -12.79
N PRO A 167 -10.46 -14.40 -13.84
CA PRO A 167 -11.46 -15.47 -13.77
C PRO A 167 -11.16 -16.49 -12.66
N ASP A 168 -9.89 -16.85 -12.45
CA ASP A 168 -9.52 -17.86 -11.47
C ASP A 168 -9.75 -17.37 -10.03
N ALA A 169 -9.30 -16.17 -9.68
CA ALA A 169 -9.61 -15.53 -8.40
C ALA A 169 -11.11 -15.35 -8.18
N CYS A 170 -11.84 -14.91 -9.20
CA CYS A 170 -13.29 -14.73 -9.14
C CYS A 170 -14.00 -16.07 -8.85
N ASN A 171 -13.62 -17.14 -9.57
CA ASN A 171 -14.18 -18.48 -9.37
C ASN A 171 -13.86 -19.05 -7.98
N ARG A 172 -12.64 -18.81 -7.45
CA ARG A 172 -12.30 -19.21 -6.08
C ARG A 172 -13.19 -18.50 -5.05
N LEU A 173 -13.41 -17.20 -5.20
CA LEU A 173 -14.29 -16.44 -4.32
C LEU A 173 -15.74 -16.92 -4.43
N ILE A 174 -16.27 -17.10 -5.65
CA ILE A 174 -17.62 -17.66 -5.86
C ILE A 174 -17.78 -19.01 -5.18
N GLY A 175 -16.82 -19.92 -5.34
CA GLY A 175 -16.89 -21.24 -4.70
C GLY A 175 -16.99 -21.17 -3.17
N ILE A 176 -16.32 -20.20 -2.54
CA ILE A 176 -16.44 -19.94 -1.11
C ILE A 176 -17.83 -19.38 -0.77
N LEU A 177 -18.34 -18.41 -1.54
CA LEU A 177 -19.66 -17.83 -1.31
C LEU A 177 -20.77 -18.87 -1.46
N GLU A 178 -20.72 -19.70 -2.51
CA GLU A 178 -21.67 -20.81 -2.74
C GLU A 178 -21.61 -21.87 -1.64
N LYS A 179 -20.41 -22.26 -1.20
CA LYS A 179 -20.20 -23.19 -0.07
C LYS A 179 -20.93 -22.74 1.19
N HIS A 180 -20.99 -21.43 1.43
CA HIS A 180 -21.64 -20.82 2.59
C HIS A 180 -23.02 -20.24 2.30
N SER A 181 -23.61 -20.54 1.13
CA SER A 181 -24.92 -20.04 0.71
C SER A 181 -25.06 -18.51 0.76
N VAL A 182 -23.95 -17.78 0.55
CA VAL A 182 -23.94 -16.32 0.48
C VAL A 182 -24.38 -15.88 -0.91
N LYS A 183 -25.40 -15.02 -0.98
CA LYS A 183 -25.86 -14.42 -2.24
C LYS A 183 -24.77 -13.54 -2.84
N TYR A 184 -24.62 -13.62 -4.15
CA TYR A 184 -23.75 -12.73 -4.90
C TYR A 184 -24.32 -12.34 -6.26
N ALA A 185 -23.85 -11.21 -6.79
CA ALA A 185 -24.25 -10.69 -8.10
C ALA A 185 -23.11 -9.88 -8.75
N PHE A 186 -23.24 -9.65 -10.06
CA PHE A 186 -22.30 -8.84 -10.83
C PHE A 186 -22.89 -7.48 -11.19
N LEU A 187 -22.10 -6.43 -10.97
CA LEU A 187 -22.39 -5.07 -11.35
C LEU A 187 -22.11 -4.88 -12.84
N LYS A 188 -23.13 -4.41 -13.56
CA LYS A 188 -23.04 -4.08 -14.99
C LYS A 188 -22.51 -2.67 -15.20
N GLY A 189 -21.84 -2.46 -16.33
CA GLY A 189 -21.45 -1.12 -16.79
C GLY A 189 -20.24 -0.54 -16.07
N THR A 190 -19.48 -1.40 -15.40
CA THR A 190 -18.24 -1.07 -14.68
C THR A 190 -17.07 -0.94 -15.66
N ASN A 191 -16.13 -0.05 -15.37
CA ASN A 191 -14.86 0.10 -16.10
C ASN A 191 -13.64 -0.40 -15.30
N ASP A 192 -13.86 -0.78 -14.03
CA ASP A 192 -12.83 -1.39 -13.19
C ASP A 192 -13.38 -2.40 -12.18
N ILE A 193 -12.48 -3.16 -11.55
CA ILE A 193 -12.78 -4.21 -10.56
C ILE A 193 -13.04 -3.68 -9.15
N TRP A 194 -12.58 -2.46 -8.84
CA TRP A 194 -12.61 -1.85 -7.50
C TRP A 194 -13.98 -1.30 -7.10
N CYS A 195 -15.02 -2.14 -7.11
CA CYS A 195 -16.39 -1.68 -6.88
C CYS A 195 -16.62 -1.12 -5.47
N ARG A 196 -15.78 -1.45 -4.49
CA ARG A 196 -15.80 -0.80 -3.18
C ARG A 196 -15.63 0.71 -3.27
N ASP A 197 -14.76 1.17 -4.17
CA ASP A 197 -14.34 2.56 -4.20
C ASP A 197 -15.41 3.47 -4.78
N TYR A 198 -16.11 3.00 -5.80
CA TYR A 198 -17.05 3.82 -6.54
C TYR A 198 -18.52 3.56 -6.22
N MET A 199 -18.88 2.42 -5.61
CA MET A 199 -20.28 2.13 -5.32
C MET A 199 -20.81 2.93 -4.12
N PRO A 200 -22.11 3.31 -4.09
CA PRO A 200 -22.69 4.07 -3.00
C PRO A 200 -22.51 3.39 -1.64
N ILE A 201 -22.33 4.19 -0.60
CA ILE A 201 -22.16 3.70 0.77
C ILE A 201 -23.54 3.54 1.41
N GLN A 202 -23.83 2.35 1.93
CA GLN A 202 -25.08 2.08 2.66
C GLN A 202 -24.93 2.50 4.13
N THR A 203 -25.77 3.42 4.59
CA THR A 203 -25.80 3.88 5.99
C THR A 203 -26.55 2.88 6.88
N GLU A 204 -26.52 3.12 8.20
CA GLU A 204 -27.23 2.26 9.16
C GLU A 204 -28.76 2.29 8.96
N SER A 205 -29.33 3.41 8.52
CA SER A 205 -30.76 3.48 8.15
C SER A 205 -31.09 2.81 6.82
N GLY A 206 -30.09 2.35 6.06
CA GLY A 206 -30.24 1.71 4.77
C GLY A 206 -30.26 2.67 3.58
N LYS A 207 -29.98 3.96 3.79
CA LYS A 207 -29.82 4.92 2.69
C LYS A 207 -28.54 4.63 1.94
N PHE A 208 -28.55 4.81 0.62
CA PHE A 208 -27.33 4.81 -0.18
C PHE A 208 -26.88 6.24 -0.42
N ILE A 209 -25.64 6.55 -0.07
CA ILE A 209 -24.99 7.83 -0.37
C ILE A 209 -23.97 7.62 -1.48
N GLN A 210 -24.21 8.26 -2.62
CA GLN A 210 -23.30 8.30 -3.75
C GLN A 210 -22.41 9.53 -3.64
N PHE A 211 -21.16 9.30 -3.29
CA PHE A 211 -20.10 10.32 -3.32
C PHE A 211 -19.56 10.53 -4.73
N GLN A 212 -18.84 11.63 -4.93
CA GLN A 212 -18.07 11.82 -6.15
C GLN A 212 -16.85 10.89 -6.11
N TYR A 213 -16.71 10.04 -7.12
CA TYR A 213 -15.51 9.22 -7.32
C TYR A 213 -14.56 9.95 -8.29
N ASN A 214 -13.64 10.75 -7.75
CA ASN A 214 -12.60 11.44 -8.51
C ASN A 214 -11.27 11.52 -7.71
N PRO A 215 -10.75 10.39 -7.23
CA PRO A 215 -9.58 10.36 -6.36
C PRO A 215 -8.35 10.94 -7.05
N SER A 216 -7.50 11.64 -6.29
CA SER A 216 -6.27 12.25 -6.78
C SER A 216 -5.28 11.22 -7.35
N TYR A 217 -5.30 9.97 -6.89
CA TYR A 217 -4.40 8.93 -7.35
C TYR A 217 -4.67 8.46 -8.78
N LEU A 218 -5.89 8.66 -9.32
CA LEU A 218 -6.17 8.34 -10.73
C LEU A 218 -5.68 9.44 -11.67
N LYS A 219 -5.32 10.64 -11.17
CA LYS A 219 -5.00 11.80 -12.00
C LYS A 219 -3.57 11.75 -12.54
N GLY A 220 -3.39 12.21 -13.77
CA GLY A 220 -2.08 12.34 -14.41
C GLY A 220 -1.59 11.06 -15.10
N ASN A 221 -2.38 9.99 -15.07
CA ASN A 221 -2.21 8.80 -15.89
C ASN A 221 -3.49 8.56 -16.69
N LYS A 222 -3.41 8.72 -18.01
CA LYS A 222 -4.57 8.63 -18.90
C LYS A 222 -5.29 7.27 -18.81
N ASP A 223 -4.54 6.18 -18.68
CA ASP A 223 -5.11 4.83 -18.61
C ASP A 223 -5.92 4.64 -17.31
N TRP A 224 -5.46 5.23 -16.21
CA TRP A 224 -6.14 5.18 -14.91
C TRP A 224 -7.36 6.13 -14.87
N GLU A 225 -7.28 7.28 -15.54
CA GLU A 225 -8.44 8.16 -15.69
C GLU A 225 -9.54 7.52 -16.53
N GLU A 226 -9.16 6.78 -17.58
CA GLU A 226 -10.10 6.06 -18.47
C GLU A 226 -10.66 4.79 -17.83
N SER A 227 -9.95 4.14 -16.89
CA SER A 227 -10.48 2.99 -16.14
C SER A 227 -11.53 3.38 -15.10
N ARG A 228 -11.63 4.67 -14.74
CA ARG A 228 -12.59 5.15 -13.75
C ARG A 228 -14.03 4.82 -14.15
N SER A 229 -14.73 4.12 -13.27
CA SER A 229 -16.15 3.80 -13.47
C SER A 229 -17.03 5.02 -13.30
N ASP A 230 -17.98 5.22 -14.22
CA ASP A 230 -19.04 6.24 -14.08
C ASP A 230 -20.11 5.72 -13.11
N VAL A 231 -20.06 6.20 -11.87
CA VAL A 231 -20.95 5.76 -10.79
C VAL A 231 -22.43 5.95 -11.15
N GLU A 232 -22.80 7.01 -11.87
CA GLU A 232 -24.19 7.24 -12.27
C GLU A 232 -24.67 6.16 -13.25
N LYS A 233 -23.83 5.86 -14.24
CA LYS A 233 -24.09 4.81 -15.21
C LYS A 233 -24.19 3.45 -14.54
N VAL A 234 -23.26 3.12 -13.63
CA VAL A 234 -23.28 1.85 -12.88
C VAL A 234 -24.55 1.76 -12.03
N CYS A 235 -24.88 2.78 -11.24
CA CYS A 235 -26.11 2.79 -10.43
C CYS A 235 -27.36 2.58 -11.29
N ARG A 236 -27.49 3.31 -12.41
CA ARG A 236 -28.63 3.19 -13.33
C ARG A 236 -28.75 1.79 -13.94
N MET A 237 -27.65 1.20 -14.40
CA MET A 237 -27.67 -0.13 -15.03
C MET A 237 -27.98 -1.27 -14.05
N ASN A 238 -27.81 -1.02 -12.75
CA ASN A 238 -28.05 -1.99 -11.69
C ASN A 238 -29.29 -1.64 -10.82
N ASN A 239 -30.10 -0.67 -11.24
CA ASN A 239 -31.30 -0.19 -10.53
C ASN A 239 -31.04 0.24 -9.07
N ILE A 240 -29.89 0.89 -8.83
CA ILE A 240 -29.51 1.40 -7.52
C ILE A 240 -29.88 2.88 -7.45
N HIS A 241 -30.67 3.23 -6.43
CA HIS A 241 -31.05 4.61 -6.15
C HIS A 241 -30.28 5.11 -4.93
N ALA A 242 -29.52 6.18 -5.10
CA ALA A 242 -28.68 6.77 -4.07
C ALA A 242 -28.86 8.29 -4.00
N GLN A 243 -28.78 8.83 -2.78
CA GLN A 243 -28.66 10.27 -2.55
C GLN A 243 -27.26 10.71 -2.96
N ARG A 244 -27.17 11.73 -3.81
CA ARG A 244 -25.89 12.28 -4.26
C ARG A 244 -25.27 13.22 -3.22
N SER A 245 -23.94 13.21 -3.15
CA SER A 245 -23.11 14.17 -2.43
C SER A 245 -22.02 14.68 -3.36
N ASP A 246 -21.68 15.96 -3.23
CA ASP A 246 -20.57 16.59 -3.97
C ASP A 246 -19.21 16.36 -3.30
N ILE A 247 -19.16 15.69 -2.14
CA ILE A 247 -17.90 15.32 -1.48
C ILE A 247 -17.19 14.28 -2.35
N ASN A 248 -15.92 14.53 -2.64
CA ASN A 248 -15.02 13.58 -3.28
C ASN A 248 -14.52 12.57 -2.24
N LEU A 249 -15.01 11.33 -2.35
CA LEU A 249 -14.73 10.26 -1.41
C LEU A 249 -14.95 8.92 -2.09
N ASP A 250 -13.92 8.08 -2.06
CA ASP A 250 -14.02 6.68 -2.43
C ASP A 250 -14.35 5.80 -1.21
N GLY A 251 -15.10 4.72 -1.45
CA GLY A 251 -15.59 3.83 -0.41
C GLY A 251 -14.51 2.98 0.26
N GLY A 252 -13.34 2.78 -0.36
CA GLY A 252 -12.19 2.12 0.28
C GLY A 252 -11.65 2.92 1.47
N ASN A 253 -11.84 4.23 1.46
CA ASN A 253 -11.50 5.10 2.58
C ASN A 253 -12.62 5.25 3.64
N VAL A 254 -13.66 4.42 3.62
CA VAL A 254 -14.76 4.50 4.58
C VAL A 254 -15.06 3.14 5.20
N LEU A 255 -14.91 3.06 6.52
CA LEU A 255 -15.26 1.88 7.30
C LEU A 255 -16.38 2.23 8.28
N ILE A 256 -17.57 1.63 8.14
CA ILE A 256 -18.73 1.91 8.99
C ILE A 256 -19.01 0.75 9.96
N CYS A 257 -19.23 1.07 11.23
CA CYS A 257 -19.67 0.11 12.25
C CYS A 257 -20.44 0.83 13.37
N GLU A 258 -21.69 0.42 13.62
CA GLU A 258 -22.48 0.78 14.82
C GLU A 258 -22.48 2.29 15.16
N GLY A 259 -22.84 3.13 14.18
CA GLY A 259 -22.86 4.58 14.30
C GLY A 259 -21.50 5.27 14.34
N ARG A 260 -20.41 4.59 13.95
CA ARG A 260 -19.07 5.17 13.76
C ARG A 260 -18.56 4.93 12.35
N ALA A 261 -17.79 5.89 11.84
CA ALA A 261 -17.08 5.77 10.58
C ALA A 261 -15.60 6.12 10.75
N ILE A 262 -14.70 5.27 10.27
CA ILE A 262 -13.27 5.58 10.18
C ILE A 262 -12.93 5.98 8.74
N LEU A 263 -12.25 7.10 8.59
CA LEU A 263 -11.69 7.59 7.33
C LEU A 263 -10.25 8.05 7.53
N SER A 264 -9.45 8.03 6.47
CA SER A 264 -8.12 8.64 6.49
C SER A 264 -8.17 10.16 6.32
N ASP A 265 -7.14 10.86 6.79
CA ASP A 265 -7.00 12.32 6.66
C ASP A 265 -6.82 12.80 5.21
N ARG A 266 -6.66 11.88 4.24
CA ARG A 266 -6.71 12.17 2.80
C ARG A 266 -8.01 12.86 2.38
N ILE A 267 -9.11 12.62 3.10
CA ILE A 267 -10.40 13.24 2.84
C ILE A 267 -10.32 14.78 2.78
N PHE A 268 -9.40 15.39 3.55
CA PHE A 268 -9.21 16.84 3.56
C PHE A 268 -8.47 17.35 2.32
N SER A 269 -7.48 16.63 1.81
CA SER A 269 -6.77 17.03 0.59
C SER A 269 -7.61 16.83 -0.67
N GLU A 270 -8.56 15.90 -0.64
CA GLU A 270 -9.48 15.64 -1.75
C GLU A 270 -10.63 16.64 -1.84
N ASN A 271 -10.89 17.42 -0.77
CA ASN A 271 -11.97 18.40 -0.66
C ASN A 271 -11.42 19.75 -0.10
N PRO A 272 -10.47 20.40 -0.80
CA PRO A 272 -9.79 21.60 -0.31
C PRO A 272 -10.70 22.84 -0.18
N GLU A 273 -11.88 22.81 -0.78
CA GLU A 273 -12.88 23.88 -0.74
C GLU A 273 -13.69 23.93 0.56
N LYS A 274 -13.63 22.89 1.39
CA LYS A 274 -14.32 22.80 2.68
C LYS A 274 -13.32 22.90 3.83
N THR A 275 -13.71 23.55 4.93
CA THR A 275 -12.91 23.44 6.15
C THR A 275 -13.01 22.02 6.74
N ARG A 276 -12.03 21.63 7.55
CA ARG A 276 -12.02 20.30 8.19
C ARG A 276 -13.29 20.03 9.00
N GLN A 277 -13.77 21.02 9.75
CA GLN A 277 -14.94 20.85 10.60
C GLN A 277 -16.23 20.74 9.78
N GLU A 278 -16.41 21.60 8.77
CA GLU A 278 -17.57 21.53 7.86
C GLU A 278 -17.64 20.17 7.16
N LEU A 279 -16.50 19.66 6.68
CA LEU A 279 -16.43 18.36 6.03
C LEU A 279 -16.79 17.22 6.99
N ILE A 280 -16.27 17.26 8.22
CA ILE A 280 -16.61 16.27 9.27
C ILE A 280 -18.11 16.32 9.60
N ASP A 281 -18.69 17.50 9.76
CA ASP A 281 -20.11 17.66 10.11
C ASP A 281 -21.03 17.18 8.97
N GLU A 282 -20.66 17.48 7.72
CA GLU A 282 -21.38 17.01 6.53
C GLU A 282 -21.30 15.49 6.37
N LEU A 283 -20.10 14.90 6.52
CA LEU A 283 -19.90 13.45 6.52
C LEU A 283 -20.68 12.76 7.64
N SER A 284 -20.65 13.32 8.85
CA SER A 284 -21.39 12.81 10.01
C SER A 284 -22.89 12.72 9.72
N LYS A 285 -23.45 13.78 9.11
CA LYS A 285 -24.86 13.82 8.72
C LYS A 285 -25.20 12.84 7.59
N LEU A 286 -24.35 12.75 6.56
CA LEU A 286 -24.58 11.89 5.40
C LEU A 286 -24.46 10.40 5.76
N LEU A 287 -23.41 10.04 6.50
CA LEU A 287 -23.11 8.66 6.88
C LEU A 287 -23.87 8.21 8.14
N GLU A 288 -24.52 9.13 8.85
CA GLU A 288 -25.24 8.88 10.10
C GLU A 288 -24.31 8.33 11.19
N CYS A 289 -23.07 8.84 11.23
CA CYS A 289 -21.98 8.27 12.03
C CYS A 289 -21.14 9.34 12.75
N GLU A 290 -20.60 9.00 13.92
CA GLU A 290 -19.45 9.70 14.50
C GLU A 290 -18.22 9.47 13.62
N ILE A 291 -17.62 10.56 13.11
CA ILE A 291 -16.45 10.49 12.24
C ILE A 291 -15.15 10.42 13.05
N ILE A 292 -14.34 9.41 12.74
CA ILE A 292 -13.01 9.18 13.28
C ILE A 292 -12.01 9.33 12.14
N ILE A 293 -11.14 10.33 12.23
CA ILE A 293 -10.09 10.55 11.24
C ILE A 293 -8.78 9.94 11.73
N ILE A 294 -8.19 9.07 10.91
CA ILE A 294 -6.90 8.44 11.12
C ILE A 294 -5.89 8.98 10.12
N LYS A 295 -4.60 9.03 10.45
CA LYS A 295 -3.57 9.35 9.45
C LYS A 295 -3.47 8.29 8.37
N ALA A 296 -3.43 8.73 7.10
CA ALA A 296 -3.00 7.92 5.97
C ALA A 296 -1.47 7.70 6.00
N LEU A 297 -1.02 6.68 5.28
CA LEU A 297 0.41 6.51 4.98
C LEU A 297 0.84 7.59 3.98
N ASN A 298 1.84 8.38 4.34
CA ASN A 298 2.15 9.66 3.66
C ASN A 298 2.90 9.52 2.33
N SER A 299 3.35 8.32 1.93
CA SER A 299 4.13 8.14 0.71
C SER A 299 3.37 7.32 -0.32
N LYS A 300 3.29 7.86 -1.55
CA LYS A 300 2.81 7.13 -2.73
C LYS A 300 3.55 5.80 -2.94
N ASP A 301 4.79 5.71 -2.47
CA ASP A 301 5.63 4.52 -2.53
C ASP A 301 5.30 3.46 -1.46
N GLU A 302 4.32 3.70 -0.58
CA GLU A 302 3.88 2.73 0.45
C GLU A 302 2.37 2.45 0.36
N ASP A 303 1.57 3.48 0.14
CA ASP A 303 0.15 3.35 -0.22
C ASP A 303 -0.25 4.59 -1.05
N PHE A 304 -0.38 4.41 -2.36
CA PHE A 304 -0.79 5.49 -3.25
C PHE A 304 -2.27 5.85 -3.12
N THR A 305 -3.08 4.97 -2.53
CA THR A 305 -4.51 5.19 -2.34
C THR A 305 -4.77 6.00 -1.07
N GLY A 306 -4.03 5.73 0.02
CA GLY A 306 -4.25 6.33 1.33
C GLY A 306 -5.57 5.87 1.98
N HIS A 307 -6.02 4.64 1.67
CA HIS A 307 -7.29 4.10 2.13
C HIS A 307 -7.22 3.58 3.57
N ALA A 308 -8.30 3.79 4.32
CA ALA A 308 -8.45 3.24 5.67
C ALA A 308 -8.52 1.71 5.70
N ASP A 309 -9.10 1.07 4.68
CA ASP A 309 -9.35 -0.38 4.63
C ASP A 309 -8.09 -1.24 4.48
N GLY A 310 -6.97 -0.66 4.09
CA GLY A 310 -5.65 -1.29 4.13
C GLY A 310 -4.94 -1.18 5.50
N MET A 311 -5.48 -0.38 6.44
CA MET A 311 -4.82 -0.06 7.70
C MET A 311 -5.56 -0.59 8.93
N VAL A 312 -6.89 -0.54 8.93
CA VAL A 312 -7.74 -0.92 10.08
C VAL A 312 -9.05 -1.56 9.63
N ARG A 313 -9.69 -2.31 10.54
CA ARG A 313 -11.04 -2.85 10.38
C ARG A 313 -11.78 -2.81 11.71
N PHE A 314 -13.07 -2.52 11.69
CA PHE A 314 -13.91 -2.68 12.88
C PHE A 314 -14.16 -4.16 13.18
N VAL A 315 -14.10 -4.50 14.47
CA VAL A 315 -14.68 -5.74 15.02
C VAL A 315 -16.06 -5.46 15.60
N ASN A 316 -16.20 -4.30 16.26
CA ASN A 316 -17.45 -3.73 16.78
C ASN A 316 -17.21 -2.23 17.06
N LYS A 317 -18.21 -1.49 17.57
CA LYS A 317 -18.12 -0.04 17.84
C LYS A 317 -16.86 0.42 18.60
N ASN A 318 -16.33 -0.42 19.47
CA ASN A 318 -15.25 -0.06 20.40
C ASN A 318 -13.99 -0.91 20.20
N THR A 319 -13.91 -1.75 19.17
CA THR A 319 -12.76 -2.62 18.92
C THR A 319 -12.39 -2.59 17.45
N ILE A 320 -11.13 -2.33 17.16
CA ILE A 320 -10.57 -2.36 15.81
C ILE A 320 -9.41 -3.35 15.71
N LEU A 321 -9.34 -4.06 14.59
CA LEU A 321 -8.11 -4.65 14.10
C LEU A 321 -7.30 -3.56 13.39
N GLY A 322 -5.98 -3.63 13.45
CA GLY A 322 -5.15 -2.79 12.62
C GLY A 322 -3.77 -3.37 12.40
N ASN A 323 -3.05 -2.84 11.42
CA ASN A 323 -1.68 -3.25 11.12
C ASN A 323 -0.84 -3.13 12.40
N ARG A 324 0.03 -4.11 12.64
CA ARG A 324 0.81 -4.21 13.87
C ARG A 324 1.63 -2.95 14.08
N LEU A 325 1.29 -2.16 15.10
CA LEU A 325 1.80 -0.80 15.27
C LEU A 325 3.33 -0.74 15.37
N VAL A 326 3.94 -1.71 16.04
CA VAL A 326 5.40 -1.73 16.24
C VAL A 326 6.19 -1.88 14.94
N ASP A 327 5.56 -2.37 13.87
CA ASP A 327 6.17 -2.49 12.54
C ASP A 327 5.87 -1.27 11.65
N ASP A 328 4.98 -0.37 12.11
CA ASP A 328 4.55 0.81 11.35
C ASP A 328 5.42 2.03 11.67
N TYR A 329 5.29 3.08 10.87
CA TYR A 329 6.00 4.33 11.08
C TYR A 329 5.62 4.98 12.40
N LYS A 330 6.60 5.62 13.05
CA LYS A 330 6.41 6.32 14.33
C LYS A 330 5.24 7.33 14.29
N TYR A 331 5.04 8.04 13.18
CA TYR A 331 3.94 9.00 13.07
C TYR A 331 2.56 8.32 13.00
N ILE A 332 2.45 7.13 12.40
CA ILE A 332 1.24 6.32 12.43
C ILE A 332 1.01 5.79 13.84
N GLN A 333 2.04 5.27 14.50
CA GLN A 333 1.93 4.80 15.88
C GLN A 333 1.44 5.90 16.83
N ASP A 334 2.05 7.08 16.75
CA ASP A 334 1.70 8.22 17.59
C ASP A 334 0.28 8.74 17.29
N ASP A 335 -0.17 8.68 16.03
CA ASP A 335 -1.55 8.99 15.64
C ASP A 335 -2.55 7.96 16.17
N ARG A 336 -2.31 6.66 15.90
CA ARG A 336 -3.18 5.57 16.33
C ARG A 336 -3.33 5.54 17.85
N ARG A 337 -2.26 5.74 18.62
CA ARG A 337 -2.35 5.85 20.10
C ARG A 337 -3.28 6.98 20.54
N LYS A 338 -3.21 8.16 19.91
CA LYS A 338 -4.13 9.28 20.22
C LYS A 338 -5.57 8.96 19.86
N ILE A 339 -5.83 8.31 18.73
CA ILE A 339 -7.18 7.93 18.29
C ILE A 339 -7.76 6.86 19.21
N ILE A 340 -6.95 5.86 19.59
CA ILE A 340 -7.29 4.81 20.55
C ILE A 340 -7.75 5.43 21.87
N GLU A 341 -6.96 6.35 22.43
CA GLU A 341 -7.28 7.04 23.69
C GLU A 341 -8.52 7.93 23.54
N LYS A 342 -8.58 8.76 22.50
CA LYS A 342 -9.66 9.74 22.30
C LYS A 342 -11.03 9.09 22.13
N TYR A 343 -11.11 7.98 21.41
CA TYR A 343 -12.38 7.31 21.08
C TYR A 343 -12.64 6.05 21.92
N ASN A 344 -11.76 5.77 22.90
CA ASN A 344 -11.81 4.60 23.77
C ASN A 344 -11.91 3.28 22.99
N LEU A 345 -11.01 3.10 22.01
CA LEU A 345 -10.96 1.92 21.16
C LEU A 345 -10.01 0.87 21.74
N LYS A 346 -10.41 -0.41 21.70
CA LYS A 346 -9.47 -1.52 21.81
C LYS A 346 -8.80 -1.75 20.45
N TYR A 347 -7.48 -1.77 20.42
CA TYR A 347 -6.70 -2.07 19.21
C TYR A 347 -6.12 -3.49 19.29
N ILE A 348 -6.29 -4.26 18.22
CA ILE A 348 -5.74 -5.60 18.08
C ILE A 348 -4.77 -5.58 16.91
N ASP A 349 -3.48 -5.78 17.20
CA ASP A 349 -2.43 -5.85 16.20
C ASP A 349 -2.61 -7.10 15.31
N VAL A 350 -2.57 -6.89 14.00
CA VAL A 350 -2.54 -7.93 12.97
C VAL A 350 -1.20 -7.81 12.22
N PRO A 351 -0.44 -8.91 12.06
CA PRO A 351 0.81 -8.86 11.31
C PRO A 351 0.52 -8.45 9.86
N PHE A 352 1.48 -7.76 9.24
CA PHE A 352 1.46 -7.42 7.83
C PHE A 352 2.90 -7.41 7.32
N PHE A 353 3.07 -7.43 6.00
CA PHE A 353 4.37 -7.24 5.37
C PHE A 353 4.18 -6.56 4.02
N THR A 354 5.25 -6.03 3.46
CA THR A 354 5.24 -5.41 2.13
C THR A 354 6.13 -6.17 1.17
N THR A 355 5.87 -6.04 -0.13
CA THR A 355 6.70 -6.64 -1.18
C THR A 355 7.59 -5.61 -1.85
N VAL A 356 8.49 -6.07 -2.74
CA VAL A 356 9.33 -5.18 -3.56
C VAL A 356 8.46 -4.32 -4.49
N ASN A 357 7.34 -4.88 -4.99
CA ASN A 357 6.36 -4.09 -5.73
C ASN A 357 5.45 -3.37 -4.72
N ARG A 358 5.66 -2.06 -4.59
CA ARG A 358 4.92 -1.24 -3.63
C ARG A 358 3.49 -0.92 -4.08
N ASP A 359 3.17 -1.13 -5.34
CA ASP A 359 1.80 -1.03 -5.84
C ASP A 359 0.98 -2.28 -5.50
N SER A 360 1.58 -3.30 -4.88
CA SER A 360 0.88 -4.53 -4.52
C SER A 360 0.29 -4.50 -3.11
N ALA A 361 -0.91 -5.05 -2.96
CA ALA A 361 -1.58 -5.27 -1.68
C ALA A 361 -1.20 -6.61 -1.01
N ILE A 362 -0.22 -7.36 -1.54
CA ILE A 362 0.27 -8.59 -0.88
C ILE A 362 0.75 -8.27 0.54
N GLY A 363 0.29 -9.06 1.51
CA GLY A 363 0.59 -8.89 2.93
C GLY A 363 -0.40 -8.03 3.71
N ILE A 364 -1.43 -7.47 3.05
CA ILE A 364 -2.49 -6.68 3.69
C ILE A 364 -3.69 -7.57 4.08
N TYR A 365 -3.57 -8.30 5.19
CA TYR A 365 -4.62 -9.22 5.65
C TYR A 365 -5.94 -8.55 6.03
N LEU A 366 -5.90 -7.27 6.38
CA LEU A 366 -7.09 -6.50 6.80
C LEU A 366 -8.05 -6.20 5.65
N ASN A 367 -7.62 -6.34 4.39
CA ASN A 367 -8.46 -6.13 3.22
C ASN A 367 -9.30 -7.39 2.90
N TYR A 368 -9.89 -7.99 3.94
CA TYR A 368 -10.75 -9.17 3.86
C TYR A 368 -12.20 -8.82 3.50
N LEU A 369 -12.94 -9.78 2.94
CA LEU A 369 -14.39 -9.68 2.79
C LEU A 369 -15.07 -10.14 4.08
N GLU A 370 -16.03 -9.37 4.55
CA GLU A 370 -16.91 -9.72 5.67
C GLU A 370 -18.36 -9.65 5.20
N VAL A 371 -19.09 -10.76 5.33
CA VAL A 371 -20.48 -10.88 4.89
C VAL A 371 -21.22 -11.91 5.73
N ASN A 372 -22.38 -11.55 6.27
CA ASN A 372 -23.12 -12.35 7.23
C ASN A 372 -22.18 -12.84 8.36
N ASP A 373 -22.19 -14.15 8.62
CA ASP A 373 -21.31 -14.83 9.57
C ASP A 373 -20.02 -15.36 8.93
N LEU A 374 -19.67 -14.94 7.70
CA LEU A 374 -18.47 -15.34 6.98
C LEU A 374 -17.46 -14.18 6.90
N ILE A 375 -16.19 -14.50 7.13
CA ILE A 375 -15.05 -13.67 6.73
C ILE A 375 -14.16 -14.48 5.79
N VAL A 376 -13.82 -13.91 4.64
CA VAL A 376 -12.87 -14.48 3.69
C VAL A 376 -11.58 -13.68 3.76
N VAL A 377 -10.50 -14.29 4.26
CA VAL A 377 -9.21 -13.66 4.50
C VAL A 377 -8.23 -14.01 3.37
N PRO A 378 -7.55 -13.02 2.75
CA PRO A 378 -6.52 -13.32 1.76
C PRO A 378 -5.28 -13.92 2.44
N VAL A 379 -4.67 -14.92 1.80
CA VAL A 379 -3.41 -15.57 2.26
C VAL A 379 -2.40 -15.61 1.13
N PHE A 380 -1.11 -15.55 1.47
CA PHE A 380 -0.02 -15.24 0.54
C PHE A 380 1.07 -16.32 0.48
N GLY A 381 0.85 -17.47 1.14
CA GLY A 381 1.83 -18.56 1.21
C GLY A 381 3.00 -18.25 2.15
N ARG A 382 2.71 -17.56 3.26
CA ARG A 382 3.71 -17.04 4.22
C ARG A 382 3.40 -17.46 5.65
N ASP A 383 4.43 -17.47 6.50
CA ASP A 383 4.29 -17.84 7.92
C ASP A 383 3.32 -16.90 8.67
N GLU A 384 3.25 -15.64 8.23
CA GLU A 384 2.34 -14.63 8.74
C GLU A 384 0.86 -14.97 8.51
N ASP A 385 0.52 -15.80 7.50
CA ASP A 385 -0.86 -16.14 7.14
C ASP A 385 -1.60 -16.76 8.34
N LYS A 386 -0.95 -17.75 8.96
CA LYS A 386 -1.53 -18.45 10.12
C LYS A 386 -1.77 -17.49 11.29
N GLN A 387 -0.81 -16.60 11.55
CA GLN A 387 -0.90 -15.64 12.65
C GLN A 387 -2.07 -14.67 12.42
N ALA A 388 -2.20 -14.12 11.21
CA ALA A 388 -3.29 -13.21 10.86
C ALA A 388 -4.66 -13.89 10.99
N VAL A 389 -4.80 -15.10 10.44
CA VAL A 389 -6.05 -15.88 10.51
C VAL A 389 -6.43 -16.20 11.96
N ASP A 390 -5.47 -16.66 12.79
CA ASP A 390 -5.73 -16.98 14.20
C ASP A 390 -6.17 -15.74 15.00
N ILE A 391 -5.61 -14.56 14.71
CA ILE A 391 -5.99 -13.30 15.36
C ILE A 391 -7.39 -12.87 14.93
N ILE A 392 -7.69 -12.92 13.63
CA ILE A 392 -9.02 -12.57 13.08
C ILE A 392 -10.08 -13.53 13.65
N GLN A 393 -9.82 -14.84 13.68
CA GLN A 393 -10.74 -15.82 14.26
C GLN A 393 -11.05 -15.54 15.74
N LYS A 394 -10.04 -15.16 16.53
CA LYS A 394 -10.22 -14.78 17.94
C LYS A 394 -11.00 -13.48 18.10
N ALA A 395 -10.84 -12.53 17.19
CA ALA A 395 -11.59 -11.28 17.19
C ALA A 395 -13.07 -11.49 16.82
N PHE A 396 -13.37 -12.49 15.97
CA PHE A 396 -14.72 -12.84 15.53
C PHE A 396 -15.07 -14.29 15.87
N PRO A 397 -15.30 -14.63 17.16
CA PRO A 397 -15.49 -16.01 17.60
C PRO A 397 -16.73 -16.70 17.02
N ASN A 398 -17.72 -15.92 16.57
CA ASN A 398 -18.98 -16.43 16.01
C ASN A 398 -18.98 -16.46 14.48
N LYS A 399 -17.91 -16.02 13.83
CA LYS A 399 -17.81 -16.02 12.36
C LYS A 399 -16.97 -17.19 11.88
N VAL A 400 -17.38 -17.74 10.76
CA VAL A 400 -16.60 -18.69 9.98
C VAL A 400 -15.52 -17.94 9.23
N ILE A 401 -14.28 -18.39 9.36
CA ILE A 401 -13.14 -17.85 8.62
C ILE A 401 -12.78 -18.82 7.49
N GLU A 402 -12.81 -18.33 6.26
CA GLU A 402 -12.26 -19.00 5.08
C GLU A 402 -11.02 -18.25 4.61
N THR A 403 -10.09 -18.96 3.98
CA THR A 403 -8.90 -18.35 3.38
C THR A 403 -8.93 -18.49 1.87
N ILE A 404 -8.32 -17.54 1.17
CA ILE A 404 -8.23 -17.55 -0.29
C ILE A 404 -6.88 -17.02 -0.73
N ASN A 405 -6.23 -17.72 -1.67
CA ASN A 405 -5.14 -17.09 -2.43
C ASN A 405 -5.77 -16.13 -3.44
N TYR A 406 -5.43 -14.84 -3.31
CA TYR A 406 -5.94 -13.76 -4.13
C TYR A 406 -4.80 -12.92 -4.76
N ASP A 407 -3.62 -13.54 -4.89
CA ASP A 407 -2.37 -12.84 -5.24
C ASP A 407 -2.45 -12.14 -6.58
N GLU A 408 -3.07 -12.76 -7.58
CA GLU A 408 -3.24 -12.20 -8.93
C GLU A 408 -3.99 -10.86 -8.93
N VAL A 409 -4.92 -10.65 -8.01
CA VAL A 409 -5.61 -9.36 -7.83
C VAL A 409 -4.80 -8.45 -6.90
N ALA A 410 -4.17 -9.02 -5.86
CA ALA A 410 -3.30 -8.29 -4.94
C ALA A 410 -2.15 -7.57 -5.65
N LEU A 411 -1.65 -8.13 -6.76
CA LEU A 411 -0.61 -7.52 -7.58
C LEU A 411 -1.05 -6.24 -8.30
N GLU A 412 -2.36 -5.99 -8.43
CA GLU A 412 -2.96 -4.77 -8.99
C GLU A 412 -3.31 -3.72 -7.91
N GLY A 413 -2.96 -3.97 -6.65
CA GLY A 413 -3.04 -2.97 -5.58
C GLY A 413 -4.30 -3.00 -4.71
N GLY A 414 -5.10 -4.06 -4.78
CA GLY A 414 -6.24 -4.26 -3.90
C GLY A 414 -6.59 -5.73 -3.69
N LEU A 415 -7.51 -6.01 -2.76
CA LEU A 415 -7.87 -7.37 -2.35
C LEU A 415 -9.40 -7.52 -2.28
N LEU A 416 -9.90 -8.34 -1.36
CA LEU A 416 -11.30 -8.74 -1.28
C LEU A 416 -12.20 -7.56 -0.90
N ASN A 417 -11.80 -6.73 0.06
CA ASN A 417 -12.62 -5.57 0.43
C ASN A 417 -12.76 -4.58 -0.71
N CYS A 418 -11.69 -4.37 -1.49
CA CYS A 418 -11.67 -3.48 -2.66
C CYS A 418 -12.53 -4.01 -3.82
N THR A 419 -12.50 -5.32 -4.07
CA THR A 419 -13.22 -5.96 -5.20
C THR A 419 -14.67 -6.33 -4.89
N THR A 420 -15.15 -6.05 -3.68
CA THR A 420 -16.50 -6.43 -3.25
C THR A 420 -17.27 -5.27 -2.63
N TRP A 421 -18.57 -5.22 -2.92
CA TRP A 421 -19.52 -4.30 -2.32
C TRP A 421 -20.67 -5.08 -1.68
N VAL A 422 -20.84 -4.96 -0.36
CA VAL A 422 -21.81 -5.76 0.41
C VAL A 422 -23.01 -4.90 0.78
N ILE A 423 -24.21 -5.38 0.45
CA ILE A 423 -25.48 -4.73 0.79
C ILE A 423 -26.22 -5.55 1.86
N LYS A 424 -26.79 -4.85 2.85
CA LYS A 424 -27.69 -5.36 3.90
C LYS A 424 -29.17 -5.30 3.53
#